data_AF-A0A928FEA9-F1
#
_entry.id   AF-A0A928FEA9-F1
#
_cell.length_a   1.000
_cell.length_b   1.000
_cell.length_c   1.000
_cell.angle_alpha   90.00
_cell.angle_beta   90.00
_cell.angle_gamma   90.00
#
_symmetry.space_group_name_H-M   'P 1'
#
loop_
_entity.id
_entity.type
_entity.pdbx_description
1 polymer ?
#
loop_
_entity_poly.entity_id
_entity_poly.type
_entity_poly.pdbx_seq_one_letter_code
_entity_poly.pdbx_strand_id
1 'polypeptide(L)'
;MKAETRELGGGITLHALKTDKFKTDSVSVNFVMPFKRETVTRVSLLRGLLLRGCEGYPTFEKLSARTDELYGAEISIDTSSYGDVLVLTVSAVSLAGRFSADGTDITGGVFDLLRRICFFPLVDGGGFSPEYTKSEKQRLKDEIEAKINNKGAYAQRRLSEEMFGEGCGAISKLGYAEDLEEITPVGAYLFYRELVKTCPIHVYTVGSLEVQEAEYYATTVFDGVEREASEPILAHRFGTHARPEPRYVLEQMDVKQGKLAIGYRTSTCLSDAPDYAHMLIANEIFGVSPVSKLFMHVREELNLCYYCQSSYRSVLGAVTVSAGIDGKNIKKTLNAINEMLECVKNGDFDEGELEIAKKSLISAIRTGFDSPRYITTFMLARMLCGVDDTPEELWRRIAAAQREDVCRAARTVELDTVYFLCPDREEAEKLL
;
A
#
# COMPACT_ATOMS: atom_id res chain seq x y z
N MET A 1 -18.76 -10.15 4.34
CA MET A 1 -17.77 -10.92 3.54
C MET A 1 -16.57 -11.22 4.44
N LYS A 2 -16.38 -12.47 4.87
CA LYS A 2 -15.28 -12.88 5.77
C LYS A 2 -14.64 -14.15 5.20
N ALA A 3 -13.31 -14.20 5.16
CA ALA A 3 -12.59 -15.39 4.70
C ALA A 3 -12.57 -16.46 5.80
N GLU A 4 -12.64 -17.72 5.41
CA GLU A 4 -12.30 -18.83 6.30
C GLU A 4 -10.79 -18.91 6.44
N THR A 5 -10.32 -19.09 7.68
CA THR A 5 -8.89 -19.16 7.98
C THR A 5 -8.51 -20.58 8.40
N ARG A 6 -7.38 -21.08 7.89
CA ARG A 6 -6.80 -22.40 8.20
C ARG A 6 -5.31 -22.25 8.47
N GLU A 7 -4.84 -22.78 9.59
CA GLU A 7 -3.40 -22.90 9.86
C GLU A 7 -2.86 -24.14 9.15
N LEU A 8 -1.87 -23.96 8.26
CA LEU A 8 -1.26 -25.05 7.50
C LEU A 8 0.02 -25.58 8.15
N GLY A 9 0.45 -24.99 9.27
CA GLY A 9 1.71 -25.29 9.94
C GLY A 9 2.89 -24.51 9.36
N GLY A 10 4.04 -24.56 10.04
CA GLY A 10 5.26 -23.90 9.55
C GLY A 10 5.12 -22.38 9.34
N GLY A 11 4.27 -21.71 10.14
CA GLY A 11 3.99 -20.26 10.04
C GLY A 11 3.20 -19.85 8.81
N ILE A 12 2.48 -20.79 8.19
CA ILE A 12 1.66 -20.58 7.01
C ILE A 12 0.20 -20.58 7.40
N THR A 13 -0.51 -19.52 7.00
CA THR A 13 -1.94 -19.36 7.23
C THR A 13 -2.66 -19.13 5.90
N LEU A 14 -3.68 -19.94 5.61
CA LEU A 14 -4.58 -19.75 4.48
C LEU A 14 -5.79 -18.90 4.89
N HIS A 15 -6.15 -17.94 4.05
CA HIS A 15 -7.39 -17.17 4.10
C HIS A 15 -8.17 -17.38 2.80
N ALA A 16 -9.19 -18.22 2.83
CA ALA A 16 -10.00 -18.58 1.68
C ALA A 16 -11.34 -17.83 1.68
N LEU A 17 -11.57 -17.04 0.64
CA LEU A 17 -12.85 -16.37 0.39
C LEU A 17 -13.51 -16.92 -0.87
N LYS A 18 -14.40 -17.89 -0.65
CA LYS A 18 -15.28 -18.42 -1.69
C LYS A 18 -16.34 -17.39 -2.10
N THR A 19 -16.44 -17.11 -3.38
CA THR A 19 -17.46 -16.23 -3.99
C THR A 19 -17.68 -16.52 -5.47
N ASP A 20 -18.93 -16.46 -5.91
CA ASP A 20 -19.32 -16.57 -7.32
C ASP A 20 -19.38 -15.24 -8.07
N LYS A 21 -18.98 -14.15 -7.42
CA LYS A 21 -19.01 -12.80 -7.98
C LYS A 21 -18.13 -12.65 -9.21
N PHE A 22 -17.04 -13.42 -9.29
CA PHE A 22 -16.02 -13.29 -10.32
C PHE A 22 -16.03 -14.49 -11.27
N LYS A 23 -15.59 -14.24 -12.51
CA LYS A 23 -15.26 -15.28 -13.49
C LYS A 23 -13.80 -15.73 -13.40
N THR A 24 -13.01 -15.02 -12.61
CA THR A 24 -11.60 -15.26 -12.36
C THR A 24 -11.40 -15.68 -10.91
N ASP A 25 -10.36 -16.48 -10.68
CA ASP A 25 -9.84 -16.76 -9.34
C ASP A 25 -8.56 -15.93 -9.13
N SER A 26 -8.36 -15.47 -7.91
CA SER A 26 -7.13 -14.79 -7.49
C SER A 26 -6.52 -15.53 -6.32
N VAL A 27 -5.21 -15.74 -6.40
CA VAL A 27 -4.40 -16.33 -5.32
C VAL A 27 -3.18 -15.45 -5.07
N SER A 28 -2.79 -15.31 -3.80
CA SER A 28 -1.55 -14.61 -3.45
C SER A 28 -0.83 -15.28 -2.29
N VAL A 29 0.50 -15.28 -2.35
CA VAL A 29 1.42 -15.73 -1.30
C VAL A 29 2.12 -14.48 -0.76
N ASN A 30 1.92 -14.19 0.53
CA ASN A 30 2.32 -12.93 1.15
C ASN A 30 3.37 -13.21 2.22
N PHE A 31 4.62 -12.87 1.94
CA PHE A 31 5.75 -12.99 2.86
C PHE A 31 5.79 -11.75 3.75
N VAL A 32 5.59 -11.93 5.06
CA VAL A 32 5.45 -10.82 6.01
C VAL A 32 6.76 -10.65 6.79
N MET A 33 7.31 -9.43 6.79
CA MET A 33 8.59 -9.15 7.48
C MET A 33 8.60 -7.74 8.08
N PRO A 34 9.52 -7.43 9.01
CA PRO A 34 9.70 -6.07 9.50
C PRO A 34 10.11 -5.12 8.38
N PHE A 35 9.50 -3.94 8.31
CA PHE A 35 9.83 -2.89 7.36
C PHE A 35 11.02 -2.08 7.85
N LYS A 36 12.21 -2.44 7.34
CA LYS A 36 13.49 -1.90 7.78
C LYS A 36 14.29 -1.30 6.62
N ARG A 37 15.02 -0.21 6.89
CA ARG A 37 15.85 0.51 5.91
C ARG A 37 16.96 -0.40 5.36
N GLU A 38 17.49 -1.28 6.21
CA GLU A 38 18.61 -2.17 5.92
C GLU A 38 18.24 -3.32 4.99
N THR A 39 16.96 -3.72 4.95
CA THR A 39 16.50 -4.89 4.19
C THR A 39 15.62 -4.54 3.00
N VAL A 40 14.94 -3.38 2.99
CA VAL A 40 13.97 -3.03 1.95
C VAL A 40 14.54 -3.07 0.54
N THR A 41 15.77 -2.62 0.32
CA THR A 41 16.38 -2.62 -1.03
C THR A 41 16.58 -4.06 -1.54
N ARG A 42 16.93 -4.99 -0.65
CA ARG A 42 17.04 -6.43 -1.00
C ARG A 42 15.69 -7.01 -1.37
N VAL A 43 14.64 -6.71 -0.60
CA VAL A 43 13.26 -7.16 -0.89
C VAL A 43 12.76 -6.60 -2.22
N SER A 44 13.02 -5.32 -2.49
CA SER A 44 12.63 -4.69 -3.75
C SER A 44 13.36 -5.30 -4.96
N LEU A 45 14.63 -5.69 -4.80
CA LEU A 45 15.38 -6.39 -5.84
C LEU A 45 14.82 -7.81 -6.09
N LEU A 46 14.40 -8.53 -5.04
CA LEU A 46 13.82 -9.87 -5.18
C LEU A 46 12.58 -9.88 -6.09
N ARG A 47 11.76 -8.82 -6.08
CA ARG A 47 10.61 -8.68 -6.99
C ARG A 47 10.98 -8.93 -8.45
N GLY A 48 12.08 -8.34 -8.88
CA GLY A 48 12.58 -8.49 -10.23
C GLY A 48 13.22 -9.85 -10.49
N LEU A 49 14.05 -10.31 -9.54
CA LEU A 49 14.79 -11.57 -9.67
C LEU A 49 13.87 -12.79 -9.78
N LEU A 50 12.82 -12.85 -8.97
CA LEU A 50 11.88 -13.99 -8.94
C LEU A 50 11.05 -14.10 -10.23
N LEU A 51 10.87 -13.00 -10.99
CA LEU A 51 10.15 -13.00 -12.27
C LEU A 51 11.04 -13.29 -13.49
N ARG A 52 12.35 -13.49 -13.30
CA ARG A 52 13.26 -13.78 -14.42
C ARG A 52 13.24 -15.24 -14.88
N GLY A 53 12.82 -16.14 -14.00
CA GLY A 53 12.73 -17.57 -14.28
C GLY A 53 12.63 -18.39 -13.00
N CYS A 54 12.14 -19.62 -13.15
CA CYS A 54 12.07 -20.61 -12.09
C CYS A 54 12.33 -22.02 -12.63
N GLU A 55 12.37 -23.01 -11.76
CA GLU A 55 12.50 -24.41 -12.14
C GLU A 55 11.41 -24.82 -13.15
N GLY A 56 11.80 -25.41 -14.28
CA GLY A 56 10.91 -25.76 -15.39
C GLY A 56 10.68 -24.63 -16.40
N TYR A 57 10.71 -23.36 -15.96
CA TYR A 57 10.52 -22.18 -16.79
C TYR A 57 11.69 -21.20 -16.62
N PRO A 58 12.91 -21.54 -17.11
CA PRO A 58 14.14 -20.82 -16.81
C PRO A 58 14.29 -19.45 -17.50
N THR A 59 13.33 -19.02 -18.32
CA THR A 59 13.37 -17.71 -18.98
C THR A 59 12.00 -17.05 -18.93
N PHE A 60 11.98 -15.72 -19.11
CA PHE A 60 10.74 -14.96 -19.17
C PHE A 60 9.82 -15.45 -20.31
N GLU A 61 10.36 -15.83 -21.46
CA GLU A 61 9.57 -16.37 -22.58
C GLU A 61 8.88 -17.68 -22.21
N LYS A 62 9.55 -18.56 -21.45
CA LYS A 62 8.95 -19.82 -21.00
C LYS A 62 7.91 -19.60 -19.91
N LEU A 63 8.12 -18.64 -19.01
CA LEU A 63 7.11 -18.21 -18.05
C LEU A 63 5.87 -17.67 -18.77
N SER A 64 6.06 -16.79 -19.76
CA SER A 64 4.98 -16.21 -20.56
C SER A 64 4.21 -17.28 -21.35
N ALA A 65 4.92 -18.23 -21.97
CA ALA A 65 4.28 -19.33 -22.67
C ALA A 65 3.43 -20.19 -21.71
N ARG A 66 3.92 -20.43 -20.48
CA ARG A 66 3.15 -21.16 -19.48
C ARG A 66 1.91 -20.39 -19.02
N THR A 67 1.99 -19.07 -18.86
CA THR A 67 0.81 -18.27 -18.55
C THR A 67 -0.22 -18.27 -19.69
N ASP A 68 0.23 -18.30 -20.95
CA ASP A 68 -0.64 -18.41 -22.12
C ASP A 68 -1.37 -19.76 -22.16
N GLU A 69 -0.67 -20.86 -21.85
CA GLU A 69 -1.28 -22.19 -21.68
C GLU A 69 -2.35 -22.20 -20.57
N LEU A 70 -2.17 -21.37 -19.54
CA LEU A 70 -3.11 -21.20 -18.42
C LEU A 70 -4.16 -20.10 -18.70
N TYR A 71 -4.59 -19.99 -19.97
CA TYR A 71 -5.62 -19.04 -20.42
C TYR A 71 -5.25 -17.56 -20.17
N GLY A 72 -3.97 -17.24 -20.32
CA GLY A 72 -3.46 -15.89 -20.08
C GLY A 72 -3.47 -15.51 -18.61
N ALA A 73 -3.14 -16.45 -17.72
CA ALA A 73 -3.02 -16.17 -16.29
C ALA A 73 -2.00 -15.04 -16.05
N GLU A 74 -2.35 -14.04 -15.25
CA GLU A 74 -1.46 -12.92 -14.94
C GLU A 74 -0.73 -13.18 -13.63
N ILE A 75 0.59 -13.02 -13.62
CA ILE A 75 1.41 -13.10 -12.41
C ILE A 75 2.04 -11.75 -12.12
N SER A 76 1.98 -11.32 -10.87
CA SER A 76 2.63 -10.11 -10.40
C SER A 76 3.36 -10.36 -9.09
N ILE A 77 4.49 -9.67 -8.90
CA ILE A 77 5.17 -9.57 -7.62
C ILE A 77 5.17 -8.10 -7.21
N ASP A 78 4.69 -7.82 -6.00
CA ASP A 78 4.48 -6.47 -5.50
C ASP A 78 4.99 -6.35 -4.06
N THR A 79 5.24 -5.11 -3.62
CA THR A 79 5.56 -4.81 -2.21
C THR A 79 4.55 -3.82 -1.64
N SER A 80 3.95 -4.16 -0.51
CA SER A 80 3.09 -3.28 0.28
C SER A 80 3.65 -3.10 1.69
N SER A 81 3.23 -2.04 2.37
CA SER A 81 3.68 -1.75 3.74
C SER A 81 2.49 -1.34 4.60
N TYR A 82 2.47 -1.84 5.83
CA TYR A 82 1.46 -1.56 6.83
C TYR A 82 2.19 -1.15 8.10
N GLY A 83 2.40 0.16 8.27
CA GLY A 83 3.21 0.66 9.37
C GLY A 83 4.66 0.22 9.21
N ASP A 84 5.19 -0.45 10.22
CA ASP A 84 6.51 -1.06 10.23
C ASP A 84 6.53 -2.53 9.78
N VAL A 85 5.51 -2.96 9.04
CA VAL A 85 5.46 -4.27 8.39
C VAL A 85 5.56 -4.11 6.88
N LEU A 86 6.45 -4.87 6.25
CA LEU A 86 6.61 -4.97 4.80
C LEU A 86 6.08 -6.34 4.35
N VAL A 87 5.35 -6.34 3.23
CA VAL A 87 4.86 -7.57 2.62
C VAL A 87 5.37 -7.65 1.20
N LEU A 88 6.03 -8.76 0.88
CA LEU A 88 6.32 -9.17 -0.49
C LEU A 88 5.20 -10.12 -0.93
N THR A 89 4.44 -9.73 -1.95
CA THR A 89 3.30 -10.48 -2.45
C THR A 89 3.62 -11.05 -3.82
N VAL A 90 3.53 -12.37 -3.97
CA VAL A 90 3.50 -13.04 -5.28
C VAL A 90 2.05 -13.44 -5.52
N SER A 91 1.42 -12.93 -6.58
CA SER A 91 0.00 -13.17 -6.86
C SER A 91 -0.24 -13.61 -8.28
N ALA A 92 -1.28 -14.41 -8.46
CA ALA A 92 -1.80 -14.77 -9.77
C ALA A 92 -3.31 -14.46 -9.86
N VAL A 93 -3.75 -14.09 -11.06
CA VAL A 93 -5.16 -13.99 -11.44
C VAL A 93 -5.35 -14.82 -12.70
N SER A 94 -6.33 -15.70 -12.70
CA SER A 94 -6.62 -16.55 -13.86
C SER A 94 -8.12 -16.70 -14.07
N LEU A 95 -8.51 -17.16 -15.27
CA LEU A 95 -9.86 -17.67 -15.48
C LEU A 95 -10.14 -18.77 -14.44
N ALA A 96 -11.33 -18.76 -13.84
CA ALA A 96 -11.67 -19.80 -12.88
C ALA A 96 -11.74 -21.16 -13.58
N GLY A 97 -11.20 -22.21 -12.96
CA GLY A 97 -11.04 -23.53 -13.58
C GLY A 97 -12.34 -24.11 -14.16
N ARG A 98 -13.48 -23.81 -13.51
CA ARG A 98 -14.83 -24.18 -13.99
C ARG A 98 -15.24 -23.60 -15.35
N PHE A 99 -14.52 -22.63 -15.89
CA PHE A 99 -14.74 -22.03 -17.20
C PHE A 99 -13.72 -22.51 -18.26
N SER A 100 -12.84 -23.45 -17.91
CA SER A 100 -11.94 -24.09 -18.86
C SER A 100 -12.74 -24.83 -19.95
N ALA A 101 -12.48 -24.51 -21.22
CA ALA A 101 -13.27 -25.03 -22.34
C ALA A 101 -12.76 -26.39 -22.84
N ASP A 102 -11.46 -26.64 -22.69
CA ASP A 102 -10.77 -27.84 -23.17
C ASP A 102 -10.37 -28.82 -22.05
N GLY A 103 -10.78 -28.52 -20.81
CA GLY A 103 -10.46 -29.34 -19.64
C GLY A 103 -9.05 -29.10 -19.08
N THR A 104 -8.35 -28.06 -19.53
CA THR A 104 -7.08 -27.61 -18.92
C THR A 104 -7.27 -27.36 -17.43
N ASP A 105 -6.39 -27.92 -16.61
CA ASP A 105 -6.31 -27.66 -15.17
C ASP A 105 -5.64 -26.30 -14.90
N ILE A 106 -6.42 -25.23 -15.06
CA ILE A 106 -5.96 -23.86 -14.85
C ILE A 106 -5.56 -23.66 -13.38
N THR A 107 -6.39 -24.12 -12.44
CA THR A 107 -6.18 -23.93 -11.01
C THR A 107 -4.89 -24.61 -10.55
N GLY A 108 -4.74 -25.91 -10.79
CA GLY A 108 -3.52 -26.63 -10.42
C GLY A 108 -2.27 -26.05 -11.11
N GLY A 109 -2.39 -25.66 -12.38
CA GLY A 109 -1.30 -25.01 -13.12
C GLY A 109 -0.86 -23.66 -12.52
N VAL A 110 -1.79 -22.84 -12.04
CA VAL A 110 -1.49 -21.56 -11.39
C VAL A 110 -0.80 -21.77 -10.04
N PHE A 111 -1.29 -22.71 -9.23
CA PHE A 111 -0.65 -23.03 -7.94
C PHE A 111 0.75 -23.64 -8.11
N ASP A 112 0.97 -24.52 -9.09
CA ASP A 112 2.32 -25.03 -9.45
C ASP A 112 3.25 -23.88 -9.89
N LEU A 113 2.75 -22.94 -10.69
CA LEU A 113 3.55 -21.82 -11.15
C LEU A 113 3.93 -20.88 -10.00
N LEU A 114 2.99 -20.57 -9.10
CA LEU A 114 3.27 -19.82 -7.87
C LEU A 114 4.29 -20.54 -6.98
N ARG A 115 4.13 -21.85 -6.80
CA ARG A 115 5.09 -22.69 -6.06
C ARG A 115 6.49 -22.52 -6.62
N ARG A 116 6.66 -22.66 -7.94
CA ARG A 116 7.97 -22.55 -8.60
C ARG A 116 8.57 -21.16 -8.46
N ILE A 117 7.79 -20.11 -8.68
CA ILE A 117 8.26 -18.72 -8.58
C ILE A 117 8.65 -18.38 -7.13
N CYS A 118 7.84 -18.78 -6.16
CA CYS A 118 8.08 -18.48 -4.75
C CYS A 118 9.23 -19.28 -4.14
N PHE A 119 9.36 -20.58 -4.47
CA PHE A 119 10.17 -21.53 -3.70
C PHE A 119 11.25 -22.24 -4.50
N PHE A 120 11.18 -22.20 -5.84
CA PHE A 120 12.14 -22.86 -6.74
C PHE A 120 12.62 -21.88 -7.83
N PRO A 121 13.18 -20.72 -7.44
CA PRO A 121 13.61 -19.72 -8.40
C PRO A 121 14.80 -20.20 -9.22
N LEU A 122 15.10 -19.50 -10.32
CA LEU A 122 16.27 -19.80 -11.13
C LEU A 122 17.57 -19.48 -10.36
N VAL A 123 18.35 -20.51 -10.08
CA VAL A 123 19.61 -20.45 -9.33
C VAL A 123 20.72 -21.12 -10.14
N ASP A 124 21.90 -20.51 -10.15
CA ASP A 124 23.12 -21.06 -10.75
C ASP A 124 24.28 -20.94 -9.76
N GLY A 125 25.05 -22.02 -9.57
CA GLY A 125 26.22 -22.02 -8.68
C GLY A 125 25.96 -21.60 -7.23
N GLY A 126 24.74 -21.82 -6.71
CA GLY A 126 24.37 -21.45 -5.33
C GLY A 126 23.99 -19.97 -5.13
N GLY A 127 23.70 -19.23 -6.20
CA GLY A 127 23.15 -17.88 -6.16
C GLY A 127 22.20 -17.59 -7.32
N PHE A 128 21.59 -16.40 -7.34
CA PHE A 128 20.85 -15.96 -8.52
C PHE A 128 21.79 -15.78 -9.71
N SER A 129 21.24 -15.75 -10.93
CA SER A 129 22.03 -15.46 -12.15
C SER A 129 22.77 -14.11 -12.02
N PRO A 130 24.09 -14.06 -12.24
CA PRO A 130 24.84 -12.79 -12.22
C PRO A 130 24.35 -11.79 -13.26
N GLU A 131 23.95 -12.26 -14.44
CA GLU A 131 23.42 -11.43 -15.53
C GLU A 131 22.09 -10.80 -15.14
N TYR A 132 21.13 -11.60 -14.67
CA TYR A 132 19.83 -11.10 -14.22
C TYR A 132 19.96 -10.22 -12.99
N THR A 133 20.86 -10.53 -12.05
CA THR A 133 21.14 -9.67 -10.90
C THR A 133 21.66 -8.30 -11.33
N LYS A 134 22.58 -8.24 -12.30
CA LYS A 134 23.08 -6.98 -12.84
C LYS A 134 21.96 -6.18 -13.52
N SER A 135 21.17 -6.83 -14.38
CA SER A 135 20.04 -6.19 -15.07
C SER A 135 18.99 -5.67 -14.10
N GLU A 136 18.60 -6.44 -13.08
CA GLU A 136 17.60 -6.05 -12.10
C GLU A 136 18.08 -4.95 -11.17
N LYS A 137 19.38 -4.94 -10.80
CA LYS A 137 19.99 -3.82 -10.09
C LYS A 137 19.89 -2.52 -10.89
N GLN A 138 20.21 -2.57 -12.19
CA GLN A 138 20.09 -1.38 -13.04
C GLN A 138 18.63 -0.93 -13.18
N ARG A 139 17.70 -1.86 -13.44
CA ARG A 139 16.27 -1.53 -13.55
C ARG A 139 15.73 -0.87 -12.28
N LEU A 140 16.07 -1.41 -11.11
CA LEU A 140 15.64 -0.85 -9.83
C LEU A 140 16.30 0.51 -9.55
N LYS A 141 17.58 0.68 -9.88
CA LYS A 141 18.27 1.97 -9.79
C LYS A 141 17.56 3.04 -10.64
N ASP A 142 17.28 2.72 -11.90
CA ASP A 142 16.57 3.62 -12.81
C ASP A 142 15.17 3.97 -12.26
N GLU A 143 14.45 3.00 -11.69
CA GLU A 143 13.13 3.18 -11.06
C GLU A 143 13.21 4.10 -9.82
N ILE A 144 14.25 3.96 -8.99
CA ILE A 144 14.49 4.82 -7.82
C ILE A 144 14.81 6.25 -8.26
N GLU A 145 15.72 6.42 -9.22
CA GLU A 145 16.15 7.73 -9.72
C GLU A 145 15.01 8.45 -10.46
N ALA A 146 14.16 7.71 -11.19
CA ALA A 146 13.03 8.26 -11.91
C ALA A 146 11.94 8.85 -11.00
N LYS A 147 11.93 8.58 -9.69
CA LYS A 147 10.95 9.15 -8.76
C LYS A 147 10.90 10.67 -8.78
N ILE A 148 12.04 11.33 -9.02
CA ILE A 148 12.14 12.79 -9.10
C ILE A 148 11.40 13.37 -10.30
N ASN A 149 11.04 12.55 -11.30
CA ASN A 149 10.35 13.00 -12.51
C ASN A 149 8.89 13.37 -12.22
N ASN A 150 8.24 12.67 -11.28
CA ASN A 150 6.94 13.09 -10.77
C ASN A 150 7.12 14.01 -9.55
N LYS A 151 7.18 15.32 -9.80
CA LYS A 151 7.43 16.33 -8.76
C LYS A 151 6.41 16.31 -7.62
N GLY A 152 5.15 15.94 -7.89
CA GLY A 152 4.12 15.82 -6.86
C GLY A 152 4.34 14.62 -5.94
N ALA A 153 4.58 13.44 -6.53
CA ALA A 153 4.92 12.24 -5.77
C ALA A 153 6.26 12.38 -5.01
N TYR A 154 7.25 13.05 -5.63
CA TYR A 154 8.51 13.39 -5.01
C TYR A 154 8.30 14.27 -3.76
N ALA A 155 7.49 15.33 -3.86
CA ALA A 155 7.19 16.21 -2.73
C ALA A 155 6.49 15.47 -1.57
N GLN A 156 5.53 14.58 -1.87
CA GLN A 156 4.87 13.74 -0.85
C GLN A 156 5.83 12.75 -0.19
N ARG A 157 6.79 12.22 -0.95
CA ARG A 157 7.85 11.37 -0.39
C ARG A 157 8.76 12.17 0.53
N ARG A 158 9.25 13.34 0.10
CA ARG A 158 10.09 14.21 0.93
C ARG A 158 9.35 14.65 2.20
N LEU A 159 8.05 15.00 2.09
CA LEU A 159 7.21 15.24 3.26
C LEU A 159 7.25 14.05 4.23
N SER A 160 7.07 12.82 3.74
CA SER A 160 7.09 11.62 4.58
C SER A 160 8.47 11.39 5.22
N GLU A 161 9.55 11.62 4.49
CA GLU A 161 10.92 11.52 5.03
C GLU A 161 11.14 12.53 6.16
N GLU A 162 10.72 13.79 5.98
CA GLU A 162 10.91 14.85 6.98
C GLU A 162 10.00 14.71 8.21
N MET A 163 8.79 14.19 8.00
CA MET A 163 7.75 14.02 9.03
C MET A 163 8.00 12.80 9.92
N PHE A 164 8.48 11.69 9.35
CA PHE A 164 8.66 10.44 10.09
C PHE A 164 10.11 10.18 10.52
N GLY A 165 11.09 10.91 9.97
CA GLY A 165 12.50 10.80 10.37
C GLY A 165 13.03 9.38 10.24
N GLU A 166 13.45 8.77 11.35
CA GLU A 166 13.93 7.37 11.38
C GLU A 166 12.80 6.32 11.44
N GLY A 167 11.54 6.75 11.57
CA GLY A 167 10.38 5.87 11.61
C GLY A 167 10.04 5.25 10.25
N CYS A 168 9.29 4.14 10.27
CA CYS A 168 8.92 3.38 9.07
C CYS A 168 8.20 4.20 7.99
N GLY A 169 7.48 5.27 8.36
CA GLY A 169 6.80 6.16 7.43
C GLY A 169 7.73 6.93 6.50
N ALA A 170 9.01 7.06 6.84
CA ALA A 170 10.06 7.69 6.03
C ALA A 170 10.72 6.70 5.04
N ILE A 171 10.56 5.39 5.26
CA ILE A 171 11.27 4.39 4.47
C ILE A 171 10.65 4.26 3.09
N SER A 172 11.48 4.37 2.05
CA SER A 172 11.09 4.09 0.66
C SER A 172 10.91 2.59 0.42
N LYS A 173 9.72 2.16 -0.01
CA LYS A 173 9.44 0.76 -0.41
C LYS A 173 10.28 0.25 -1.59
N LEU A 174 10.80 1.15 -2.44
CA LEU A 174 11.71 0.75 -3.52
C LEU A 174 13.16 0.59 -3.05
N GLY A 175 13.43 0.89 -1.78
CA GLY A 175 14.80 0.98 -1.28
C GLY A 175 15.54 2.19 -1.84
N TYR A 176 16.86 2.06 -1.90
CA TYR A 176 17.83 3.13 -2.09
C TYR A 176 18.95 2.71 -3.04
N ALA A 177 19.37 3.63 -3.91
CA ALA A 177 20.28 3.31 -5.00
C ALA A 177 21.68 2.92 -4.50
N GLU A 178 22.12 3.54 -3.41
CA GLU A 178 23.41 3.30 -2.78
C GLU A 178 23.56 1.87 -2.24
N ASP A 179 22.48 1.25 -1.74
CA ASP A 179 22.57 -0.12 -1.19
C ASP A 179 22.70 -1.18 -2.29
N LEU A 180 22.34 -0.84 -3.54
CA LEU A 180 22.32 -1.82 -4.62
C LEU A 180 23.73 -2.34 -4.87
N GLU A 181 24.76 -1.49 -4.80
CA GLU A 181 26.14 -1.84 -5.15
C GLU A 181 26.63 -3.08 -4.38
N GLU A 182 26.33 -3.16 -3.08
CA GLU A 182 26.75 -4.23 -2.18
C GLU A 182 26.00 -5.57 -2.38
N ILE A 183 24.86 -5.57 -3.06
CA ILE A 183 24.06 -6.78 -3.25
C ILE A 183 24.71 -7.67 -4.33
N THR A 184 25.18 -8.84 -3.91
CA THR A 184 25.75 -9.89 -4.78
C THR A 184 24.70 -10.97 -5.12
N PRO A 185 24.88 -11.75 -6.21
CA PRO A 185 23.92 -12.79 -6.57
C PRO A 185 23.74 -13.88 -5.50
N VAL A 186 24.84 -14.29 -4.84
CA VAL A 186 24.82 -15.22 -3.71
C VAL A 186 24.18 -14.57 -2.49
N GLY A 187 24.52 -13.31 -2.17
CA GLY A 187 23.97 -12.60 -1.01
C GLY A 187 22.46 -12.37 -1.12
N ALA A 188 21.96 -12.05 -2.32
CA ALA A 188 20.53 -11.94 -2.60
C ALA A 188 19.82 -13.30 -2.43
N TYR A 189 20.43 -14.38 -2.90
CA TYR A 189 19.86 -15.73 -2.76
C TYR A 189 19.83 -16.20 -1.31
N LEU A 190 20.90 -15.99 -0.54
CA LEU A 190 20.92 -16.31 0.90
C LEU A 190 19.88 -15.50 1.67
N PHE A 191 19.73 -14.21 1.37
CA PHE A 191 18.68 -13.38 1.95
C PHE A 191 17.27 -13.91 1.61
N TYR A 192 17.04 -14.29 0.34
CA TYR A 192 15.79 -14.93 -0.09
C TYR A 192 15.52 -16.23 0.68
N ARG A 193 16.52 -17.11 0.82
CA ARG A 193 16.36 -18.38 1.54
C ARG A 193 16.01 -18.15 3.01
N GLU A 194 16.67 -17.18 3.65
CA GLU A 194 16.37 -16.83 5.04
C GLU A 194 14.95 -16.29 5.18
N LEU A 195 14.52 -15.42 4.25
CA LEU A 195 13.15 -14.91 4.21
C LEU A 195 12.14 -16.07 4.09
N VAL A 196 12.31 -16.95 3.09
CA VAL A 196 11.45 -18.11 2.85
C VAL A 196 11.45 -19.07 4.03
N LYS A 197 12.53 -19.17 4.79
CA LYS A 197 12.65 -20.09 5.91
C LYS A 197 11.99 -19.56 7.18
N THR A 198 12.02 -18.25 7.40
CA THR A 198 11.71 -17.66 8.72
C THR A 198 10.45 -16.80 8.76
N CYS A 199 10.04 -16.15 7.67
CA CYS A 199 8.95 -15.19 7.73
C CYS A 199 7.57 -15.88 7.87
N PRO A 200 6.59 -15.29 8.57
CA PRO A 200 5.20 -15.72 8.44
C PRO A 200 4.73 -15.57 6.98
N ILE A 201 3.90 -16.51 6.50
CA ILE A 201 3.37 -16.50 5.14
C ILE A 201 1.85 -16.60 5.18
N HIS A 202 1.18 -15.66 4.52
CA HIS A 202 -0.28 -15.69 4.36
C HIS A 202 -0.65 -16.00 2.91
N VAL A 203 -1.42 -17.05 2.70
CA VAL A 203 -2.01 -17.38 1.40
C VAL A 203 -3.43 -16.84 1.36
N TYR A 204 -3.77 -16.02 0.38
CA TYR A 204 -5.16 -15.60 0.15
C TYR A 204 -5.69 -16.23 -1.12
N THR A 205 -6.90 -16.77 -1.07
CA THR A 205 -7.67 -17.15 -2.26
C THR A 205 -8.98 -16.37 -2.29
N VAL A 206 -9.31 -15.78 -3.44
CA VAL A 206 -10.55 -15.05 -3.67
C VAL A 206 -11.12 -15.50 -5.01
N GLY A 207 -12.28 -16.15 -4.98
CA GLY A 207 -12.89 -16.67 -6.19
C GLY A 207 -13.77 -17.88 -5.91
N SER A 208 -13.91 -18.73 -6.92
CA SER A 208 -14.86 -19.84 -6.92
C SER A 208 -14.37 -21.13 -6.26
N LEU A 209 -13.09 -21.20 -5.85
CA LEU A 209 -12.54 -22.37 -5.16
C LEU A 209 -13.29 -22.65 -3.85
N GLU A 210 -13.62 -23.92 -3.62
CA GLU A 210 -14.04 -24.37 -2.30
C GLU A 210 -12.89 -24.25 -1.29
N VAL A 211 -13.23 -24.06 -0.01
CA VAL A 211 -12.22 -23.86 1.06
C VAL A 211 -11.29 -25.07 1.16
N GLN A 212 -11.82 -26.29 1.01
CA GLN A 212 -11.04 -27.53 1.07
C GLN A 212 -10.11 -27.68 -0.13
N GLU A 213 -10.53 -27.25 -1.33
CA GLU A 213 -9.67 -27.24 -2.51
C GLU A 213 -8.56 -26.20 -2.35
N ALA A 214 -8.90 -25.00 -1.87
CA ALA A 214 -7.92 -23.97 -1.57
C ALA A 214 -6.90 -24.44 -0.52
N GLU A 215 -7.33 -25.15 0.51
CA GLU A 215 -6.47 -25.76 1.53
C GLU A 215 -5.53 -26.82 0.95
N TYR A 216 -6.06 -27.71 0.09
CA TYR A 216 -5.25 -28.69 -0.63
C TYR A 216 -4.17 -28.02 -1.47
N TYR A 217 -4.54 -27.11 -2.38
CA TYR A 217 -3.58 -26.44 -3.25
C TYR A 217 -2.59 -25.57 -2.46
N ALA A 218 -3.06 -24.80 -1.47
CA ALA A 218 -2.20 -23.99 -0.63
C ALA A 218 -1.19 -24.84 0.14
N THR A 219 -1.56 -26.04 0.60
CA THR A 219 -0.61 -26.96 1.24
C THR A 219 0.45 -27.44 0.25
N THR A 220 0.04 -27.88 -0.95
CA THR A 220 0.98 -28.39 -1.97
C THR A 220 1.99 -27.36 -2.48
N VAL A 221 1.63 -26.06 -2.40
CA VAL A 221 2.56 -24.96 -2.73
C VAL A 221 3.83 -25.00 -1.87
N PHE A 222 3.77 -25.54 -0.66
CA PHE A 222 4.91 -25.61 0.25
C PHE A 222 5.55 -26.99 0.32
N ASP A 223 5.17 -27.94 -0.53
CA ASP A 223 5.77 -29.28 -0.55
C ASP A 223 7.28 -29.20 -0.83
N GLY A 224 8.08 -29.73 0.11
CA GLY A 224 9.53 -29.70 0.04
C GLY A 224 10.17 -28.35 0.45
N VAL A 225 9.39 -27.42 0.99
CA VAL A 225 9.91 -26.14 1.51
C VAL A 225 10.30 -26.29 2.98
N GLU A 226 11.57 -26.06 3.29
CA GLU A 226 12.06 -26.05 4.66
C GLU A 226 11.66 -24.77 5.40
N ARG A 227 11.05 -24.92 6.58
CA ARG A 227 10.50 -23.82 7.38
C ARG A 227 10.93 -23.90 8.84
N GLU A 228 11.39 -22.77 9.37
CA GLU A 228 11.58 -22.48 10.80
C GLU A 228 10.84 -21.17 11.11
N ALA A 229 9.51 -21.24 11.13
CA ALA A 229 8.67 -20.05 11.23
C ALA A 229 8.92 -19.21 12.48
N SER A 230 8.98 -17.90 12.24
CA SER A 230 8.90 -16.88 13.28
C SER A 230 7.46 -16.73 13.77
N GLU A 231 7.33 -16.13 14.95
CA GLU A 231 6.05 -15.68 15.47
C GLU A 231 5.31 -14.76 14.48
N PRO A 232 3.97 -14.72 14.52
CA PRO A 232 3.18 -13.77 13.74
C PRO A 232 3.65 -12.32 13.94
N ILE A 233 3.68 -11.54 12.86
CA ILE A 233 4.10 -10.15 12.86
C ILE A 233 2.88 -9.25 12.70
N LEU A 234 2.66 -8.36 13.68
CA LEU A 234 1.65 -7.31 13.64
C LEU A 234 2.31 -5.94 13.53
N ALA A 235 1.64 -5.02 12.84
CA ALA A 235 2.05 -3.63 12.76
C ALA A 235 1.84 -2.92 14.10
N HIS A 236 2.79 -2.07 14.46
CA HIS A 236 2.61 -1.20 15.62
C HIS A 236 1.48 -0.19 15.37
N ARG A 237 0.82 0.23 16.46
CA ARG A 237 -0.13 1.34 16.42
C ARG A 237 0.65 2.66 16.48
N PHE A 238 0.65 3.42 15.38
CA PHE A 238 1.43 4.67 15.24
C PHE A 238 0.69 5.95 15.62
N GLY A 239 -0.54 5.90 16.14
CA GLY A 239 -1.31 7.09 16.47
C GLY A 239 -0.59 7.93 17.52
N THR A 240 -0.05 9.08 17.12
CA THR A 240 0.74 10.00 17.98
C THR A 240 0.30 11.45 17.78
N HIS A 241 0.73 12.32 18.70
CA HIS A 241 0.64 13.78 18.54
C HIS A 241 1.69 14.31 17.55
N ALA A 242 1.42 15.51 17.05
CA ALA A 242 2.40 16.27 16.27
C ALA A 242 3.56 16.74 17.13
N ARG A 243 4.65 17.15 16.46
CA ARG A 243 5.74 17.90 17.11
C ARG A 243 5.18 19.19 17.74
N PRO A 244 5.76 19.70 18.84
CA PRO A 244 5.29 20.93 19.48
C PRO A 244 5.30 22.15 18.56
N GLU A 245 6.29 22.23 17.65
CA GLU A 245 6.38 23.26 16.64
C GLU A 245 6.41 22.62 15.24
N PRO A 246 5.53 23.06 14.31
CA PRO A 246 5.53 22.55 12.94
C PRO A 246 6.87 22.76 12.25
N ARG A 247 7.31 21.74 11.51
CA ARG A 247 8.53 21.82 10.70
C ARG A 247 8.22 22.41 9.33
N TYR A 248 8.99 23.39 8.88
CA TYR A 248 8.91 23.93 7.53
C TYR A 248 10.16 23.55 6.73
N VAL A 249 9.97 22.94 5.57
CA VAL A 249 11.05 22.49 4.68
C VAL A 249 10.83 23.07 3.29
N LEU A 250 11.81 23.84 2.83
CA LEU A 250 11.82 24.46 1.51
C LEU A 250 12.92 23.84 0.66
N GLU A 251 12.55 23.34 -0.51
CA GLU A 251 13.48 22.77 -1.49
C GLU A 251 13.31 23.50 -2.82
N GLN A 252 14.40 24.08 -3.35
CA GLN A 252 14.36 24.76 -4.63
C GLN A 252 14.59 23.78 -5.78
N MET A 253 13.77 23.86 -6.82
CA MET A 253 13.94 23.09 -8.05
C MET A 253 13.31 23.83 -9.22
N ASP A 254 13.82 23.58 -10.44
CA ASP A 254 13.20 24.10 -11.65
C ASP A 254 11.83 23.43 -11.89
N VAL A 255 10.79 24.07 -11.35
CA VAL A 255 9.39 23.66 -11.48
C VAL A 255 8.55 24.87 -11.85
N LYS A 256 7.70 24.74 -12.86
CA LYS A 256 6.76 25.81 -13.26
C LYS A 256 5.72 26.13 -12.16
N GLN A 257 5.42 25.14 -11.34
CA GLN A 257 4.39 25.20 -10.32
C GLN A 257 4.95 24.57 -9.05
N GLY A 258 4.88 25.31 -7.94
CA GLY A 258 5.31 24.82 -6.65
C GLY A 258 4.47 23.63 -6.17
N LYS A 259 5.10 22.68 -5.49
CA LYS A 259 4.43 21.50 -4.94
C LYS A 259 4.41 21.61 -3.42
N LEU A 260 3.23 21.94 -2.88
CA LEU A 260 2.97 22.03 -1.45
C LEU A 260 2.48 20.67 -0.95
N ALA A 261 3.17 20.14 0.06
CA ALA A 261 2.85 18.90 0.73
C ALA A 261 2.77 19.20 2.24
N ILE A 262 1.63 18.93 2.86
CA ILE A 262 1.41 19.19 4.28
C ILE A 262 1.10 17.87 4.98
N GLY A 263 1.79 17.61 6.09
CA GLY A 263 1.63 16.44 6.94
C GLY A 263 1.04 16.83 8.28
N TYR A 264 -0.03 16.13 8.65
CA TYR A 264 -0.68 16.22 9.95
C TYR A 264 -0.57 14.88 10.66
N ARG A 265 -0.33 14.89 11.98
CA ARG A 265 -0.45 13.71 12.83
C ARG A 265 -1.89 13.57 13.31
N THR A 266 -2.30 12.34 13.57
CA THR A 266 -3.54 12.03 14.27
C THR A 266 -3.34 10.84 15.20
N SER A 267 -4.00 10.91 16.36
CA SER A 267 -4.04 9.80 17.31
C SER A 267 -4.95 8.66 16.85
N THR A 268 -5.70 8.81 15.74
CA THR A 268 -6.61 7.79 15.20
C THR A 268 -5.90 6.98 14.10
N CYS A 269 -5.96 5.66 14.23
CA CYS A 269 -5.40 4.68 13.31
C CYS A 269 -6.47 3.70 12.82
N LEU A 270 -6.09 2.83 11.88
CA LEU A 270 -6.95 1.76 11.36
C LEU A 270 -7.51 0.84 12.48
N SER A 271 -6.74 0.61 13.54
CA SER A 271 -7.11 -0.24 14.68
C SER A 271 -8.17 0.37 15.62
N ASP A 272 -8.47 1.67 15.49
CA ASP A 272 -9.24 2.41 16.48
C ASP A 272 -10.71 2.47 16.12
N ALA A 273 -11.39 1.32 16.10
CA ALA A 273 -12.84 1.30 15.95
C ALA A 273 -13.53 1.88 17.23
N PRO A 274 -14.54 2.76 17.10
CA PRO A 274 -15.18 3.23 15.86
C PRO A 274 -14.55 4.47 15.22
N ASP A 275 -13.63 5.16 15.90
CA ASP A 275 -13.06 6.45 15.47
C ASP A 275 -12.35 6.41 14.11
N TYR A 276 -11.84 5.25 13.67
CA TYR A 276 -11.37 5.04 12.31
C TYR A 276 -12.44 5.40 11.25
N ALA A 277 -13.69 4.97 11.45
CA ALA A 277 -14.78 5.29 10.53
C ALA A 277 -15.12 6.78 10.54
N HIS A 278 -15.08 7.41 11.71
CA HIS A 278 -15.31 8.84 11.88
C HIS A 278 -14.23 9.67 11.19
N MET A 279 -12.96 9.25 11.28
CA MET A 279 -11.83 9.90 10.60
C MET A 279 -11.91 9.76 9.08
N LEU A 280 -12.38 8.61 8.56
CA LEU A 280 -12.64 8.47 7.12
C LEU A 280 -13.63 9.54 6.63
N ILE A 281 -14.73 9.76 7.38
CA ILE A 281 -15.74 10.78 7.05
C ILE A 281 -15.14 12.18 7.17
N ALA A 282 -14.40 12.46 8.25
CA ALA A 282 -13.75 13.75 8.43
C ALA A 282 -12.81 14.08 7.26
N ASN A 283 -12.00 13.12 6.83
CA ASN A 283 -11.10 13.31 5.71
C ASN A 283 -11.84 13.44 4.36
N GLU A 284 -12.97 12.74 4.18
CA GLU A 284 -13.83 12.86 3.00
C GLU A 284 -14.39 14.28 2.85
N ILE A 285 -14.92 14.85 3.94
CA ILE A 285 -15.42 16.24 3.99
C ILE A 285 -14.25 17.22 3.82
N PHE A 286 -13.10 16.93 4.43
CA PHE A 286 -11.93 17.80 4.37
C PHE A 286 -11.42 17.96 2.94
N GLY A 287 -11.05 16.88 2.25
CA GLY A 287 -10.28 17.04 1.01
C GLY A 287 -10.21 15.88 0.01
N VAL A 288 -11.00 14.81 0.15
CA VAL A 288 -10.87 13.64 -0.74
C VAL A 288 -11.64 13.82 -2.05
N SER A 289 -12.85 14.35 -1.99
CA SER A 289 -13.79 14.35 -3.12
C SER A 289 -13.97 15.73 -3.76
N PRO A 290 -14.55 15.82 -4.98
CA PRO A 290 -14.81 17.10 -5.65
C PRO A 290 -15.83 18.02 -4.96
N VAL A 291 -16.47 17.56 -3.89
CA VAL A 291 -17.40 18.34 -3.06
C VAL A 291 -16.82 18.65 -1.68
N SER A 292 -15.57 18.26 -1.44
CA SER A 292 -14.86 18.53 -0.18
C SER A 292 -14.51 20.00 -0.01
N LYS A 293 -14.23 20.40 1.24
CA LYS A 293 -13.89 21.79 1.57
C LYS A 293 -12.62 22.28 0.87
N LEU A 294 -11.59 21.45 0.79
CA LEU A 294 -10.37 21.81 0.04
C LEU A 294 -10.64 22.01 -1.45
N PHE A 295 -11.51 21.20 -2.04
CA PHE A 295 -11.85 21.35 -3.45
C PHE A 295 -12.70 22.61 -3.69
N MET A 296 -13.80 22.77 -2.95
CA MET A 296 -14.72 23.89 -3.15
C MET A 296 -14.10 25.24 -2.79
N HIS A 297 -13.50 25.36 -1.60
CA HIS A 297 -13.05 26.66 -1.11
C HIS A 297 -11.64 27.02 -1.60
N VAL A 298 -10.66 26.12 -1.49
CA VAL A 298 -9.25 26.46 -1.81
C VAL A 298 -9.02 26.49 -3.32
N ARG A 299 -9.60 25.52 -4.04
CA ARG A 299 -9.44 25.42 -5.50
C ARG A 299 -10.48 26.24 -6.25
N GLU A 300 -11.78 26.02 -6.05
CA GLU A 300 -12.82 26.63 -6.91
C GLU A 300 -13.11 28.10 -6.54
N GLU A 301 -13.31 28.41 -5.25
CA GLU A 301 -13.62 29.78 -4.81
C GLU A 301 -12.39 30.69 -4.77
N LEU A 302 -11.34 30.29 -4.03
CA LEU A 302 -10.15 31.12 -3.82
C LEU A 302 -9.15 31.04 -4.97
N ASN A 303 -9.28 30.06 -5.88
CA ASN A 303 -8.40 29.89 -7.05
C ASN A 303 -6.90 29.85 -6.70
N LEU A 304 -6.55 29.31 -5.52
CA LEU A 304 -5.17 29.32 -5.01
C LEU A 304 -4.32 28.17 -5.54
N CYS A 305 -4.95 27.08 -5.98
CA CYS A 305 -4.28 25.86 -6.38
C CYS A 305 -4.94 25.22 -7.60
N TYR A 306 -4.15 24.49 -8.39
CA TYR A 306 -4.63 23.73 -9.55
C TYR A 306 -5.24 22.38 -9.14
N TYR A 307 -4.76 21.83 -8.02
CA TYR A 307 -5.34 20.71 -7.30
C TYR A 307 -5.03 20.90 -5.81
N CYS A 308 -5.93 20.42 -4.95
CA CYS A 308 -5.71 20.32 -3.51
C CYS A 308 -6.52 19.14 -2.99
N GLN A 309 -5.84 18.13 -2.45
CA GLN A 309 -6.46 16.89 -2.01
C GLN A 309 -5.82 16.37 -0.73
N SER A 310 -6.62 15.78 0.14
CA SER A 310 -6.15 15.11 1.36
C SER A 310 -6.14 13.59 1.21
N SER A 311 -5.30 12.92 1.99
CA SER A 311 -5.21 11.47 2.08
C SER A 311 -4.99 11.06 3.53
N TYR A 312 -5.80 10.12 4.02
CA TYR A 312 -5.67 9.56 5.36
C TYR A 312 -4.80 8.29 5.33
N ARG A 313 -3.58 8.40 5.85
CA ARG A 313 -2.64 7.28 6.03
C ARG A 313 -2.92 6.58 7.35
N SER A 314 -4.04 5.86 7.40
CA SER A 314 -4.62 5.30 8.64
C SER A 314 -3.73 4.34 9.42
N VAL A 315 -2.81 3.63 8.76
CA VAL A 315 -1.88 2.74 9.48
C VAL A 315 -0.77 3.53 10.19
N LEU A 316 -0.44 4.73 9.70
CA LEU A 316 0.64 5.56 10.23
C LEU A 316 0.15 6.69 11.16
N GLY A 317 -1.16 6.82 11.36
CA GLY A 317 -1.77 7.89 12.15
C GLY A 317 -1.46 9.27 11.56
N ALA A 318 -1.68 9.44 10.25
CA ALA A 318 -1.36 10.69 9.56
C ALA A 318 -2.41 11.07 8.51
N VAL A 319 -2.62 12.37 8.33
CA VAL A 319 -3.35 12.95 7.19
C VAL A 319 -2.36 13.78 6.39
N THR A 320 -2.35 13.65 5.07
CA THR A 320 -1.46 14.42 4.19
C THR A 320 -2.28 15.20 3.19
N VAL A 321 -1.91 16.45 2.92
CA VAL A 321 -2.48 17.27 1.85
C VAL A 321 -1.46 17.49 0.76
N SER A 322 -1.88 17.37 -0.50
CA SER A 322 -1.10 17.72 -1.68
C SER A 322 -1.76 18.86 -2.41
N ALA A 323 -1.02 19.93 -2.69
CA ALA A 323 -1.49 21.03 -3.51
C ALA A 323 -0.42 21.49 -4.51
N GLY A 324 -0.87 21.89 -5.69
CA GLY A 324 -0.01 22.55 -6.67
C GLY A 324 -0.36 24.02 -6.76
N ILE A 325 0.60 24.92 -6.52
CA ILE A 325 0.37 26.36 -6.35
C ILE A 325 1.37 27.24 -7.09
N ASP A 326 1.02 28.52 -7.26
CA ASP A 326 1.98 29.59 -7.53
C ASP A 326 2.76 29.90 -6.22
N GLY A 327 4.09 30.04 -6.31
CA GLY A 327 4.97 30.20 -5.13
C GLY A 327 4.58 31.37 -4.23
N LYS A 328 4.17 32.49 -4.82
CA LYS A 328 3.74 33.69 -4.09
C LYS A 328 2.51 33.47 -3.21
N ASN A 329 1.73 32.41 -3.47
CA ASN A 329 0.49 32.11 -2.76
C ASN A 329 0.69 31.16 -1.57
N ILE A 330 1.90 30.67 -1.29
CA ILE A 330 2.14 29.64 -0.26
C ILE A 330 1.48 29.94 1.08
N LYS A 331 1.68 31.15 1.63
CA LYS A 331 1.10 31.53 2.92
C LYS A 331 -0.42 31.53 2.88
N LYS A 332 -1.01 32.08 1.82
CA LYS A 332 -2.47 32.13 1.63
C LYS A 332 -3.05 30.73 1.50
N THR A 333 -2.43 29.86 0.71
CA THR A 333 -2.88 28.48 0.53
C THR A 333 -2.76 27.68 1.83
N LEU A 334 -1.64 27.77 2.54
CA LEU A 334 -1.45 27.08 3.81
C LEU A 334 -2.50 27.51 4.84
N ASN A 335 -2.75 28.81 4.97
CA ASN A 335 -3.78 29.34 5.87
C ASN A 335 -5.18 28.83 5.48
N ALA A 336 -5.54 28.90 4.19
CA ALA A 336 -6.84 28.43 3.73
C ALA A 336 -7.03 26.92 3.96
N ILE A 337 -6.00 26.09 3.75
CA ILE A 337 -6.07 24.65 4.03
C ILE A 337 -6.30 24.39 5.53
N ASN A 338 -5.55 25.09 6.40
CA ASN A 338 -5.72 24.93 7.84
C ASN A 338 -7.08 25.45 8.32
N GLU A 339 -7.57 26.54 7.75
CA GLU A 339 -8.92 27.06 8.03
C GLU A 339 -9.99 26.02 7.67
N MET A 340 -9.88 25.36 6.51
CA MET A 340 -10.81 24.29 6.14
C MET A 340 -10.74 23.09 7.08
N LEU A 341 -9.57 22.77 7.62
CA LEU A 341 -9.45 21.74 8.66
C LEU A 341 -10.15 22.17 9.96
N GLU A 342 -9.98 23.42 10.39
CA GLU A 342 -10.68 23.97 11.56
C GLU A 342 -12.21 24.00 11.36
N CYS A 343 -12.70 24.29 10.16
CA CYS A 343 -14.12 24.17 9.83
C CYS A 343 -14.64 22.74 10.09
N VAL A 344 -13.90 21.71 9.68
CA VAL A 344 -14.31 20.31 9.96
C VAL A 344 -14.26 20.00 11.45
N LYS A 345 -13.25 20.50 12.19
CA LYS A 345 -13.15 20.32 13.65
C LYS A 345 -14.27 21.00 14.43
N ASN A 346 -14.77 22.12 13.94
CA ASN A 346 -15.83 22.91 14.56
C ASN A 346 -17.24 22.44 14.15
N GLY A 347 -17.34 21.60 13.12
CA GLY A 347 -18.62 21.10 12.63
C GLY A 347 -19.29 22.03 11.63
N ASP A 348 -18.51 22.89 10.96
CA ASP A 348 -18.96 23.87 9.96
C ASP A 348 -19.23 23.17 8.61
N PHE A 349 -20.12 22.20 8.62
CA PHE A 349 -20.65 21.51 7.45
C PHE A 349 -22.14 21.24 7.68
N ASP A 350 -22.99 21.18 6.66
CA ASP A 350 -24.40 20.87 6.87
C ASP A 350 -24.67 19.35 6.93
N GLU A 351 -25.94 18.96 7.12
CA GLU A 351 -26.32 17.55 7.14
C GLU A 351 -26.22 16.90 5.75
N GLY A 352 -26.40 17.67 4.68
CA GLY A 352 -26.24 17.22 3.31
C GLY A 352 -24.79 16.86 3.00
N GLU A 353 -23.83 17.70 3.39
CA GLU A 353 -22.38 17.44 3.27
C GLU A 353 -22.00 16.13 4.00
N LEU A 354 -22.49 15.94 5.23
CA LEU A 354 -22.25 14.72 6.01
C LEU A 354 -22.81 13.47 5.31
N GLU A 355 -24.06 13.53 4.85
CA GLU A 355 -24.70 12.40 4.19
C GLU A 355 -24.08 12.07 2.83
N ILE A 356 -23.63 13.09 2.09
CA ILE A 356 -22.87 12.89 0.84
C ILE A 356 -21.54 12.19 1.13
N ALA A 357 -20.80 12.64 2.15
CA ALA A 357 -19.52 12.02 2.53
C ALA A 357 -19.68 10.55 2.92
N LYS A 358 -20.68 10.22 3.75
CA LYS A 358 -21.00 8.83 4.13
C LYS A 358 -21.33 7.97 2.90
N LYS A 359 -22.20 8.45 2.02
CA LYS A 359 -22.60 7.72 0.80
C LYS A 359 -21.42 7.53 -0.16
N SER A 360 -20.61 8.57 -0.35
CA SER A 360 -19.39 8.52 -1.16
C SER A 360 -18.45 7.42 -0.67
N LEU A 361 -18.14 7.41 0.64
CA LEU A 361 -17.27 6.39 1.24
C LEU A 361 -17.83 4.98 1.13
N ILE A 362 -19.11 4.77 1.46
CA ILE A 362 -19.74 3.45 1.34
C ILE A 362 -19.72 2.98 -0.12
N SER A 363 -20.00 3.88 -1.07
CA SER A 363 -19.93 3.58 -2.49
C SER A 363 -18.50 3.21 -2.91
N ALA A 364 -17.50 4.00 -2.53
CA ALA A 364 -16.10 3.76 -2.85
C ALA A 364 -15.61 2.41 -2.31
N ILE A 365 -15.95 2.08 -1.05
CA ILE A 365 -15.62 0.78 -0.47
C ILE A 365 -16.31 -0.34 -1.25
N ARG A 366 -17.62 -0.23 -1.54
CA ARG A 366 -18.36 -1.25 -2.32
C ARG A 366 -17.74 -1.49 -3.69
N THR A 367 -17.41 -0.41 -4.41
CA THR A 367 -16.74 -0.49 -5.71
C THR A 367 -15.36 -1.14 -5.60
N GLY A 368 -14.58 -0.84 -4.54
CA GLY A 368 -13.33 -1.53 -4.27
C GLY A 368 -13.53 -3.06 -4.17
N PHE A 369 -14.60 -3.50 -3.51
CA PHE A 369 -14.94 -4.93 -3.40
C PHE A 369 -15.37 -5.58 -4.73
N ASP A 370 -15.44 -4.86 -5.85
CA ASP A 370 -15.53 -5.42 -7.21
C ASP A 370 -14.15 -5.86 -7.75
N SER A 371 -13.08 -5.75 -6.97
CA SER A 371 -11.72 -6.20 -7.31
C SER A 371 -11.20 -7.25 -6.32
N PRO A 372 -10.84 -8.48 -6.75
CA PRO A 372 -10.19 -9.47 -5.89
C PRO A 372 -8.90 -8.96 -5.21
N ARG A 373 -8.13 -8.13 -5.91
CA ARG A 373 -6.91 -7.49 -5.40
C ARG A 373 -7.23 -6.55 -4.22
N TYR A 374 -8.28 -5.74 -4.34
CA TYR A 374 -8.70 -4.84 -3.26
C TYR A 374 -9.22 -5.63 -2.05
N ILE A 375 -10.00 -6.69 -2.27
CA ILE A 375 -10.48 -7.57 -1.18
C ILE A 375 -9.29 -8.13 -0.40
N THR A 376 -8.30 -8.70 -1.10
CA THR A 376 -7.09 -9.23 -0.46
C THR A 376 -6.34 -8.14 0.31
N THR A 377 -6.14 -6.97 -0.29
CA THR A 377 -5.46 -5.83 0.35
C THR A 377 -6.21 -5.36 1.60
N PHE A 378 -7.55 -5.32 1.55
CA PHE A 378 -8.42 -4.91 2.65
C PHE A 378 -8.31 -5.87 3.84
N MET A 379 -8.34 -7.19 3.57
CA MET A 379 -8.23 -8.23 4.61
C MET A 379 -6.82 -8.28 5.19
N LEU A 380 -5.79 -8.22 4.35
CA LEU A 380 -4.39 -8.23 4.75
C LEU A 380 -4.06 -7.03 5.66
N ALA A 381 -4.50 -5.82 5.28
CA ALA A 381 -4.29 -4.62 6.10
C ALA A 381 -4.89 -4.74 7.50
N ARG A 382 -6.06 -5.38 7.62
CA ARG A 382 -6.77 -5.57 8.88
C ARG A 382 -6.09 -6.60 9.75
N MET A 383 -5.78 -7.76 9.18
CA MET A 383 -5.06 -8.82 9.87
C MET A 383 -3.74 -8.30 10.44
N LEU A 384 -2.93 -7.63 9.62
CA LEU A 384 -1.63 -7.09 10.06
C LEU A 384 -1.76 -5.98 11.12
N CYS A 385 -2.87 -5.26 11.15
CA CYS A 385 -3.14 -4.24 12.17
C CYS A 385 -3.95 -4.78 13.37
N GLY A 386 -4.16 -6.09 13.49
CA GLY A 386 -4.90 -6.70 14.59
C GLY A 386 -6.41 -6.40 14.58
N VAL A 387 -6.99 -6.14 13.41
CA VAL A 387 -8.41 -5.84 13.21
C VAL A 387 -9.10 -7.03 12.54
N ASP A 388 -10.28 -7.40 13.05
CA ASP A 388 -11.12 -8.49 12.50
C ASP A 388 -12.53 -7.99 12.11
N ASP A 389 -12.62 -6.74 11.65
CA ASP A 389 -13.89 -6.18 11.19
C ASP A 389 -14.21 -6.54 9.74
N THR A 390 -15.50 -6.72 9.45
CA THR A 390 -15.97 -6.94 8.08
C THR A 390 -16.23 -5.61 7.37
N PRO A 391 -16.24 -5.58 6.01
CA PRO A 391 -16.66 -4.37 5.29
C PRO A 391 -18.07 -3.92 5.67
N GLU A 392 -18.99 -4.84 5.95
CA GLU A 392 -20.35 -4.51 6.37
C GLU A 392 -20.39 -3.85 7.75
N GLU A 393 -19.51 -4.25 8.67
CA GLU A 393 -19.37 -3.60 9.97
C GLU A 393 -18.81 -2.19 9.84
N LEU A 394 -17.79 -2.01 8.99
CA LEU A 394 -17.27 -0.68 8.67
C LEU A 394 -18.36 0.22 8.05
N TRP A 395 -19.15 -0.30 7.09
CA TRP A 395 -20.26 0.45 6.51
C TRP A 395 -21.30 0.87 7.55
N ARG A 396 -21.64 -0.02 8.47
CA ARG A 396 -22.59 0.29 9.56
C ARG A 396 -22.05 1.41 10.45
N ARG A 397 -20.75 1.39 10.79
CA ARG A 397 -20.11 2.46 11.56
C ARG A 397 -20.12 3.80 10.80
N ILE A 398 -19.80 3.79 9.51
CA ILE A 398 -19.86 5.00 8.66
C ILE A 398 -21.29 5.56 8.60
N ALA A 399 -22.29 4.70 8.36
CA ALA A 399 -23.68 5.12 8.26
C ALA A 399 -24.23 5.69 9.58
N ALA A 400 -23.84 5.10 10.72
CA ALA A 400 -24.30 5.50 12.06
C ALA A 400 -23.62 6.75 12.61
N ALA A 401 -22.49 7.18 12.04
CA ALA A 401 -21.70 8.29 12.53
C ALA A 401 -22.50 9.60 12.62
N GLN A 402 -22.40 10.28 13.75
CA GLN A 402 -23.00 11.60 13.95
C GLN A 402 -21.98 12.72 13.74
N ARG A 403 -22.46 13.95 13.59
CA ARG A 403 -21.62 15.15 13.44
C ARG A 403 -20.54 15.25 14.52
N GLU A 404 -20.91 15.04 15.77
CA GLU A 404 -20.02 15.16 16.92
C GLU A 404 -18.90 14.12 16.89
N ASP A 405 -19.18 12.92 16.36
CA ASP A 405 -18.18 11.88 16.18
C ASP A 405 -17.12 12.27 15.14
N VAL A 406 -17.57 12.82 14.01
CA VAL A 406 -16.70 13.32 12.94
C VAL A 406 -15.83 14.46 13.45
N CYS A 407 -16.42 15.42 14.18
CA CYS A 407 -15.70 16.54 14.78
C CYS A 407 -14.67 16.04 15.81
N ARG A 408 -15.04 15.08 16.67
CA ARG A 408 -14.13 14.48 17.65
C ARG A 408 -12.92 13.85 16.98
N ALA A 409 -13.13 13.08 15.91
CA ALA A 409 -12.04 12.50 15.13
C ALA A 409 -11.17 13.58 14.50
N ALA A 410 -11.76 14.58 13.83
CA ALA A 410 -11.04 15.67 13.17
C ALA A 410 -10.17 16.49 14.15
N ARG A 411 -10.60 16.67 15.40
CA ARG A 411 -9.84 17.40 16.43
C ARG A 411 -8.52 16.75 16.81
N THR A 412 -8.34 15.46 16.51
CA THR A 412 -7.06 14.78 16.71
C THR A 412 -6.02 15.14 15.64
N VAL A 413 -6.41 15.84 14.57
CA VAL A 413 -5.52 16.18 13.45
C VAL A 413 -4.73 17.44 13.77
N GLU A 414 -3.42 17.30 13.91
CA GLU A 414 -2.48 18.35 14.32
C GLU A 414 -1.41 18.56 13.24
N LEU A 415 -1.11 19.81 12.90
CA LEU A 415 -0.09 20.15 11.89
C LEU A 415 1.30 19.76 12.39
N ASP A 416 2.04 19.03 11.56
CA ASP A 416 3.37 18.51 11.94
C ASP A 416 4.47 19.03 11.04
N THR A 417 4.30 18.88 9.72
CA THR A 417 5.35 19.22 8.74
C THR A 417 4.74 19.83 7.50
N VAL A 418 5.35 20.91 7.01
CA VAL A 418 5.07 21.54 5.72
C VAL A 418 6.31 21.40 4.85
N TYR A 419 6.16 20.75 3.71
CA TYR A 419 7.19 20.65 2.69
C TYR A 419 6.75 21.42 1.44
N PHE A 420 7.63 22.26 0.90
CA PHE A 420 7.37 22.98 -0.34
C PHE A 420 8.54 22.87 -1.31
N LEU A 421 8.26 22.26 -2.47
CA LEU A 421 9.16 22.27 -3.62
C LEU A 421 8.86 23.52 -4.44
N CYS A 422 9.76 24.50 -4.40
CA CYS A 422 9.56 25.84 -4.93
C CYS A 422 10.46 26.19 -6.12
N PRO A 423 10.01 27.08 -7.03
CA PRO A 423 10.88 27.64 -8.06
C PRO A 423 11.91 28.63 -7.48
N ASP A 424 11.52 29.43 -6.48
CA ASP A 424 12.33 30.44 -5.81
C ASP A 424 12.23 30.23 -4.29
N ARG A 425 13.37 29.93 -3.67
CA ARG A 425 13.44 29.68 -2.22
C ARG A 425 13.48 30.96 -1.40
N GLU A 426 14.15 32.00 -1.86
CA GLU A 426 14.25 33.27 -1.12
C GLU A 426 12.89 33.96 -1.02
N GLU A 427 12.09 33.87 -2.09
CA GLU A 427 10.71 34.36 -2.06
C GLU A 427 9.85 33.55 -1.08
N ALA A 428 9.96 32.21 -1.11
CA ALA A 428 9.21 31.33 -0.21
C ALA A 428 9.57 31.55 1.27
N GLU A 429 10.85 31.75 1.59
CA GLU A 429 11.34 32.04 2.95
C GLU A 429 10.79 33.35 3.52
N LYS A 430 10.47 34.33 2.68
CA LYS A 430 9.86 35.59 3.14
C LYS A 430 8.36 35.47 3.42
N LEU A 431 7.72 34.43 2.87
CA LEU A 431 6.26 34.27 2.92
C LEU A 431 5.81 33.37 4.07
N LEU A 432 6.61 32.35 4.41
CA LEU A 432 6.40 31.51 5.60
C LEU A 432 6.94 32.20 6.84
#